data_AF-A0A972MVX0-F1
#
_entry.id   AF-A0A972MVX0-F1
#
_cell.length_a   1.000
_cell.length_b   1.000
_cell.length_c   1.000
_cell.angle_alpha   90.00
_cell.angle_beta   90.00
_cell.angle_gamma   90.00
#
_symmetry.space_group_name_H-M   'P 1'
#
loop_
_entity.id
_entity.type
_entity.pdbx_description
1 polymer ?
#
loop_
_entity_poly.entity_id
_entity_poly.type
_entity_poly.pdbx_seq_one_letter_code
_entity_poly.pdbx_strand_id
1 'polypeptide(L)'
;MTAEIKPEQVSPPLFIEAINNDDIPHIETLKLGRALLKQFLDQQFSDYEQGAAVAELIKARSNFIDQLLKTIWGAYIPAGAASLIAVGGYGRGELHPYSDIDVLILSDEPDAHKEDFSAFITLLWDLGFDVGASVRTVGDCVDAGLEDVTTATNILESRWITGDYHRFESLQMIWGRQDFWLSSDFFQA
;
A
#
# COMPACT_ATOMS: atom_id res chain seq x y z
N MET A 1 9.58 1.84 -32.81
CA MET A 1 10.45 0.67 -32.61
C MET A 1 10.88 0.71 -31.15
N THR A 2 10.05 0.19 -30.26
CA THR A 2 10.32 0.19 -28.82
C THR A 2 11.46 -0.78 -28.56
N ALA A 3 12.57 -0.26 -28.02
CA ALA A 3 13.70 -1.10 -27.64
C ALA A 3 13.26 -2.01 -26.48
N GLU A 4 13.46 -3.32 -26.63
CA GLU A 4 13.24 -4.28 -25.53
C GLU A 4 14.17 -3.95 -24.37
N ILE A 5 13.59 -3.65 -23.20
CA ILE A 5 14.35 -3.40 -21.99
C ILE A 5 14.83 -4.74 -21.43
N LYS A 6 16.14 -4.92 -21.32
CA LYS A 6 16.72 -6.16 -20.78
C LYS A 6 16.54 -6.23 -19.25
N PRO A 7 16.34 -7.42 -18.65
CA PRO A 7 16.09 -7.57 -17.21
C PRO A 7 17.16 -6.94 -16.31
N GLU A 8 18.41 -6.95 -16.79
CA GLU A 8 19.59 -6.42 -16.11
C GLU A 8 19.74 -4.88 -16.18
N GLN A 9 18.80 -4.18 -16.83
CA GLN A 9 18.78 -2.71 -16.94
C GLN A 9 17.65 -2.06 -16.14
N VAL A 10 16.77 -2.85 -15.50
CA VAL A 10 15.62 -2.32 -14.76
C VAL A 10 16.08 -1.68 -13.45
N SER A 11 15.61 -0.47 -13.20
CA SER A 11 15.93 0.28 -11.99
C SER A 11 14.72 1.10 -11.55
N PRO A 12 14.62 1.47 -10.25
CA PRO A 12 13.54 2.35 -9.79
C PRO A 12 13.36 3.61 -10.65
N PRO A 13 14.43 4.33 -11.08
CA PRO A 13 14.30 5.48 -11.98
C PRO A 13 13.56 5.19 -13.30
N LEU A 14 13.80 4.04 -13.95
CA LEU A 14 13.14 3.72 -15.22
C LEU A 14 11.65 3.43 -15.04
N PHE A 15 11.28 2.76 -13.94
CA PHE A 15 9.86 2.55 -13.63
C PHE A 15 9.16 3.88 -13.30
N ILE A 16 9.82 4.75 -12.53
CA ILE A 16 9.33 6.10 -12.22
C ILE A 16 9.15 6.94 -13.49
N GLU A 17 10.08 6.86 -14.45
CA GLU A 17 9.94 7.55 -15.73
C GLU A 17 8.75 7.00 -16.52
N ALA A 18 8.61 5.67 -16.58
CA ALA A 18 7.55 4.99 -17.32
C ALA A 18 6.14 5.23 -16.76
N ILE A 19 6.00 5.41 -15.45
CA ILE A 19 4.68 5.66 -14.83
C ILE A 19 4.22 7.12 -14.98
N ASN A 20 5.15 8.04 -15.17
CA ASN A 20 4.86 9.48 -15.29
C ASN A 20 4.86 9.97 -16.75
N ASN A 21 4.95 9.06 -17.73
CA ASN A 21 5.08 9.40 -19.14
C ASN A 21 4.02 8.67 -19.97
N ASP A 22 3.01 9.43 -20.41
CA ASP A 22 1.91 8.93 -21.22
C ASP A 22 2.33 8.39 -22.60
N ASP A 23 3.53 8.75 -23.08
CA ASP A 23 4.07 8.23 -24.35
C ASP A 23 4.63 6.80 -24.21
N ILE A 24 4.87 6.32 -22.98
CA ILE A 24 5.34 4.96 -22.74
C ILE A 24 4.12 4.02 -22.68
N PRO A 25 4.05 2.99 -23.54
CA PRO A 25 2.91 2.09 -23.54
C PRO A 25 2.74 1.41 -22.18
N HIS A 26 1.52 1.37 -21.66
CA HIS A 26 1.19 0.80 -20.35
C HIS A 26 1.79 -0.62 -20.13
N ILE A 27 1.79 -1.45 -21.18
CA ILE A 27 2.39 -2.80 -21.12
C ILE A 27 3.89 -2.79 -20.83
N GLU A 28 4.64 -1.79 -21.30
CA GLU A 28 6.07 -1.64 -21.01
C GLU A 28 6.28 -1.15 -19.58
N THR A 29 5.44 -0.23 -19.09
CA THR A 29 5.43 0.18 -17.67
C THR A 29 5.19 -1.01 -16.74
N LEU A 30 4.24 -1.88 -17.07
CA LEU A 30 3.98 -3.11 -16.31
C LEU A 30 5.16 -4.09 -16.35
N LYS A 31 5.81 -4.27 -17.51
CA LYS A 31 7.02 -5.12 -17.62
C LYS A 31 8.14 -4.62 -16.71
N LEU A 32 8.38 -3.30 -16.70
CA LEU A 32 9.38 -2.68 -15.84
C LEU A 32 9.06 -2.89 -14.36
N GLY A 33 7.82 -2.62 -13.94
CA GLY A 33 7.40 -2.79 -12.55
C GLY A 33 7.50 -4.25 -12.07
N ARG A 34 7.02 -5.20 -12.88
CA ARG A 34 7.12 -6.63 -12.58
C ARG A 34 8.56 -7.12 -12.53
N ALA A 35 9.43 -6.63 -13.42
CA ALA A 35 10.85 -6.96 -13.39
C ALA A 35 11.55 -6.42 -12.13
N LEU A 36 11.22 -5.19 -11.70
CA LEU A 36 11.73 -4.60 -10.46
C LEU A 36 11.33 -5.43 -9.23
N LEU A 37 10.05 -5.83 -9.15
CA LEU A 37 9.53 -6.69 -8.09
C LEU A 37 10.23 -8.05 -8.06
N LYS A 38 10.41 -8.67 -9.23
CA LYS A 38 11.11 -9.95 -9.35
C LYS A 38 12.57 -9.83 -8.89
N GLN A 39 13.29 -8.81 -9.35
CA GLN A 39 14.68 -8.59 -8.98
C GLN A 39 14.86 -8.43 -7.47
N PHE A 40 13.97 -7.65 -6.83
CA PHE A 40 13.97 -7.48 -5.39
C PHE A 40 13.72 -8.81 -4.64
N LEU A 41 12.75 -9.60 -5.11
CA LEU A 41 12.45 -10.91 -4.54
C LEU A 41 13.62 -11.90 -4.67
N ASP A 42 14.23 -11.97 -5.86
CA ASP A 42 15.40 -12.84 -6.12
C ASP A 42 16.56 -12.45 -5.19
N GLN A 43 16.82 -11.14 -5.01
CA GLN A 43 17.87 -10.66 -4.11
C GLN A 43 17.60 -11.08 -2.66
N GLN A 44 16.37 -10.94 -2.18
CA GLN A 44 16.05 -11.34 -0.81
C GLN A 44 16.18 -12.84 -0.55
N PHE A 45 15.87 -13.68 -1.54
CA PHE A 45 16.15 -15.12 -1.41
C PHE A 45 17.65 -15.38 -1.31
N SER A 46 18.47 -14.68 -2.10
CA SER A 46 19.92 -14.79 -2.00
C SER A 46 20.45 -14.33 -0.64
N ASP A 47 19.94 -13.21 -0.11
CA ASP A 47 20.33 -12.69 1.21
C ASP A 47 19.94 -13.67 2.33
N TYR A 48 18.76 -14.30 2.22
CA TYR A 48 18.32 -15.34 3.14
C TYR A 48 19.24 -16.57 3.12
N GLU A 49 19.61 -17.06 1.93
CA GLU A 49 20.55 -18.17 1.78
C GLU A 49 21.94 -17.86 2.35
N GLN A 50 22.33 -16.59 2.36
CA GLN A 50 23.57 -16.08 2.95
C GLN A 50 23.48 -15.85 4.47
N GLY A 51 22.32 -16.11 5.08
CA GLY A 51 22.12 -16.05 6.54
C GLY A 51 21.66 -14.70 7.06
N ALA A 52 21.11 -13.81 6.22
CA ALA A 52 20.49 -12.57 6.67
C ALA A 52 19.35 -12.85 7.66
N ALA A 53 19.17 -11.96 8.64
CA ALA A 53 18.11 -12.10 9.63
C ALA A 53 16.74 -11.90 9.00
N VAL A 54 15.81 -12.84 9.22
CA VAL A 54 14.46 -12.79 8.63
C VAL A 54 13.72 -11.49 8.97
N ALA A 55 13.87 -10.98 10.19
CA ALA A 55 13.28 -9.70 10.60
C ALA A 55 13.77 -8.51 9.77
N GLU A 56 15.04 -8.51 9.35
CA GLU A 56 15.62 -7.48 8.49
C GLU A 56 15.06 -7.58 7.06
N LEU A 57 14.91 -8.81 6.54
CA LEU A 57 14.34 -9.05 5.22
C LEU A 57 12.87 -8.62 5.15
N ILE A 58 12.06 -8.96 6.15
CA ILE A 58 10.65 -8.55 6.24
C ILE A 58 10.54 -7.03 6.25
N LYS A 59 11.32 -6.35 7.11
CA LYS A 59 11.33 -4.89 7.17
C LYS A 59 11.80 -4.25 5.85
N ALA A 60 12.83 -4.82 5.22
CA ALA A 60 13.32 -4.35 3.93
C ALA A 60 12.25 -4.48 2.83
N ARG A 61 11.48 -5.59 2.83
CA ARG A 61 10.34 -5.76 1.92
C ARG A 61 9.28 -4.68 2.15
N SER A 62 8.82 -4.48 3.38
CA SER A 62 7.81 -3.44 3.66
C SER A 62 8.28 -2.05 3.22
N ASN A 63 9.54 -1.70 3.51
CA ASN A 63 10.10 -0.42 3.05
C ASN A 63 10.15 -0.31 1.52
N PHE A 64 10.56 -1.38 0.83
CA PHE A 64 10.62 -1.39 -0.63
C PHE A 64 9.23 -1.19 -1.25
N ILE A 65 8.21 -1.90 -0.74
CA ILE A 65 6.83 -1.74 -1.21
C ILE A 65 6.27 -0.36 -0.86
N ASP A 66 6.56 0.20 0.32
CA ASP A 66 6.17 1.58 0.65
C ASP A 66 6.69 2.60 -0.39
N GLN A 67 7.96 2.49 -0.80
CA GLN A 67 8.56 3.40 -1.78
C GLN A 67 7.93 3.24 -3.18
N LEU A 68 7.62 2.00 -3.56
CA LEU A 68 6.92 1.70 -4.79
C LEU A 68 5.50 2.30 -4.77
N LEU A 69 4.75 2.06 -3.71
CA LEU A 69 3.40 2.62 -3.55
C LEU A 69 3.43 4.16 -3.50
N LYS A 70 4.40 4.78 -2.84
CA LYS A 70 4.60 6.25 -2.85
C LYS A 70 4.77 6.80 -4.25
N THR A 71 5.58 6.12 -5.06
CA THR A 71 5.84 6.49 -6.45
C THR A 71 4.56 6.41 -7.27
N ILE A 72 3.88 5.26 -7.20
CA ILE A 72 2.65 5.01 -7.95
C ILE A 72 1.56 6.00 -7.51
N TRP A 73 1.41 6.21 -6.20
CA TRP A 73 0.44 7.14 -5.65
C TRP A 73 0.59 8.56 -6.21
N GLY A 74 1.83 9.06 -6.34
CA GLY A 74 2.08 10.41 -6.86
C GLY A 74 1.71 10.59 -8.34
N ALA A 75 1.63 9.51 -9.12
CA ALA A 75 1.23 9.55 -10.53
C ALA A 75 -0.30 9.53 -10.72
N TYR A 76 -1.04 8.96 -9.77
CA TYR A 76 -2.48 8.72 -9.91
C TYR A 76 -3.34 9.62 -9.03
N ILE A 77 -2.88 9.97 -7.84
CA ILE A 77 -3.72 10.62 -6.84
C ILE A 77 -3.36 12.10 -6.71
N PRO A 78 -4.32 13.03 -6.91
CA PRO A 78 -4.08 14.45 -6.71
C PRO A 78 -3.60 14.76 -5.29
N ALA A 79 -2.65 15.70 -5.18
CA ALA A 79 -2.11 16.10 -3.89
C ALA A 79 -3.23 16.62 -2.97
N GLY A 80 -3.32 16.06 -1.75
CA GLY A 80 -4.33 16.44 -0.77
C GLY A 80 -5.72 15.82 -0.98
N ALA A 81 -5.91 14.95 -1.98
CA ALA A 81 -7.18 14.24 -2.17
C ALA A 81 -7.42 13.14 -1.13
N ALA A 82 -6.37 12.43 -0.70
CA ALA A 82 -6.48 11.29 0.20
C ALA A 82 -5.19 10.99 0.96
N SER A 83 -5.27 10.04 1.89
CA SER A 83 -4.14 9.41 2.59
C SER A 83 -4.07 7.92 2.24
N LEU A 84 -2.88 7.41 1.96
CA LEU A 84 -2.63 5.98 1.77
C LEU A 84 -2.03 5.39 3.04
N ILE A 85 -2.70 4.38 3.57
CA ILE A 85 -2.41 3.79 4.88
C ILE A 85 -2.30 2.28 4.70
N ALA A 86 -1.21 1.67 5.16
CA ALA A 86 -1.12 0.22 5.29
C ALA A 86 -1.88 -0.22 6.55
N VAL A 87 -2.57 -1.36 6.50
CA VAL A 87 -3.32 -1.92 7.64
C VAL A 87 -2.93 -3.37 7.89
N GLY A 88 -3.34 -3.94 9.03
CA GLY A 88 -3.05 -5.34 9.36
C GLY A 88 -1.56 -5.66 9.44
N GLY A 89 -1.15 -6.84 8.96
CA GLY A 89 0.26 -7.26 8.93
C GLY A 89 1.16 -6.34 8.10
N TYR A 90 0.64 -5.77 7.01
CA TYR A 90 1.40 -4.79 6.22
C TYR A 90 1.58 -3.47 6.98
N GLY A 91 0.54 -3.04 7.72
CA GLY A 91 0.59 -1.91 8.63
C GLY A 91 1.68 -2.06 9.71
N ARG A 92 1.80 -3.24 10.33
CA ARG A 92 2.89 -3.58 11.26
C ARG A 92 4.28 -3.62 10.63
N GLY A 93 4.39 -3.56 9.29
CA GLY A 93 5.66 -3.67 8.58
C GLY A 93 6.16 -5.11 8.51
N GLU A 94 5.25 -6.08 8.55
CA GLU A 94 5.54 -7.52 8.60
C GLU A 94 5.24 -8.22 7.26
N LEU A 95 5.62 -7.61 6.13
CA LEU A 95 5.30 -8.17 4.81
C LEU A 95 6.25 -9.32 4.46
N HIS A 96 5.72 -10.55 4.40
CA HIS A 96 6.45 -11.74 3.95
C HIS A 96 6.43 -11.87 2.41
N PRO A 97 7.30 -12.71 1.82
CA PRO A 97 7.18 -13.06 0.41
C PRO A 97 5.78 -13.60 0.09
N TYR A 98 5.17 -13.09 -0.97
CA TYR A 98 3.82 -13.46 -1.44
C TYR A 98 2.67 -13.11 -0.49
N SER A 99 2.91 -12.34 0.58
CA SER A 99 1.83 -11.77 1.37
C SER A 99 1.04 -10.73 0.58
N ASP A 100 -0.26 -10.68 0.86
CA ASP A 100 -1.16 -9.65 0.39
C ASP A 100 -0.72 -8.27 0.91
N ILE A 101 -1.02 -7.22 0.15
CA ILE A 101 -0.87 -5.84 0.60
C ILE A 101 -2.24 -5.26 0.95
N ASP A 102 -2.47 -5.05 2.24
CA ASP A 102 -3.71 -4.45 2.72
C ASP A 102 -3.55 -2.93 2.88
N VAL A 103 -4.36 -2.18 2.14
CA VAL A 103 -4.33 -0.72 2.11
C VAL A 103 -5.70 -0.09 2.35
N LEU A 104 -5.70 0.98 3.12
CA LEU A 104 -6.81 1.89 3.32
C LEU A 104 -6.49 3.21 2.60
N ILE A 105 -7.37 3.60 1.68
CA ILE A 105 -7.40 4.92 1.06
C ILE A 105 -8.42 5.75 1.83
N LEU A 106 -7.93 6.73 2.59
CA LEU A 106 -8.75 7.59 3.42
C LEU A 106 -8.99 8.94 2.72
N SER A 107 -10.24 9.24 2.38
CA SER A 107 -10.67 10.47 1.71
C SER A 107 -11.94 11.01 2.35
N ASP A 108 -12.07 12.34 2.43
CA ASP A 108 -13.32 12.98 2.88
C ASP A 108 -14.39 12.96 1.78
N GLU A 109 -13.96 12.89 0.51
CA GLU A 109 -14.82 12.84 -0.67
C GLU A 109 -14.44 11.65 -1.57
N PRO A 110 -14.70 10.38 -1.14
CA PRO A 110 -14.32 9.20 -1.90
C PRO A 110 -14.85 9.20 -3.34
N ASP A 111 -16.08 9.66 -3.54
CA ASP A 111 -16.74 9.68 -4.85
C ASP A 111 -16.13 10.70 -5.82
N ALA A 112 -15.55 11.80 -5.33
CA ALA A 112 -14.94 12.84 -6.16
C ALA A 112 -13.67 12.34 -6.89
N HIS A 113 -13.00 11.34 -6.31
CA HIS A 113 -11.73 10.79 -6.80
C HIS A 113 -11.83 9.29 -7.10
N LYS A 114 -13.05 8.78 -7.30
CA LYS A 114 -13.31 7.35 -7.47
C LYS A 114 -12.52 6.73 -8.62
N GLU A 115 -12.42 7.44 -9.75
CA GLU A 115 -11.68 6.98 -10.93
C GLU A 115 -10.18 6.89 -10.65
N ASP A 116 -9.61 7.90 -9.98
CA ASP A 116 -8.19 7.93 -9.57
C ASP A 116 -7.87 6.74 -8.65
N PHE A 117 -8.70 6.49 -7.64
CA PHE A 117 -8.52 5.36 -6.72
C PHE A 117 -8.66 4.02 -7.43
N SER A 118 -9.62 3.91 -8.34
CA SER A 118 -9.86 2.67 -9.10
C SER A 118 -8.68 2.37 -10.03
N ALA A 119 -8.14 3.39 -10.70
CA ALA A 119 -6.97 3.27 -11.56
C ALA A 119 -5.72 2.89 -10.77
N PHE A 120 -5.50 3.52 -9.60
CA PHE A 120 -4.42 3.17 -8.68
C PHE A 120 -4.49 1.68 -8.27
N ILE A 121 -5.64 1.22 -7.77
CA ILE A 121 -5.81 -0.17 -7.32
C ILE A 121 -5.65 -1.15 -8.49
N THR A 122 -6.22 -0.82 -9.65
CA THR A 122 -6.11 -1.65 -10.86
C THR A 122 -4.64 -1.85 -11.27
N LEU A 123 -3.84 -0.78 -11.24
CA LEU A 123 -2.42 -0.89 -11.53
C LEU A 123 -1.69 -1.82 -10.54
N LEU A 124 -2.05 -1.81 -9.25
CA LEU A 124 -1.42 -2.71 -8.28
C LEU A 124 -1.71 -4.18 -8.62
N TRP A 125 -2.95 -4.52 -8.98
CA TRP A 125 -3.27 -5.86 -9.47
C TRP A 125 -2.53 -6.21 -10.76
N ASP A 126 -2.45 -5.26 -11.70
CA ASP A 126 -1.71 -5.47 -12.95
C ASP A 126 -0.20 -5.64 -12.71
N LEU A 127 0.37 -5.06 -11.65
CA LEU A 127 1.74 -5.34 -11.23
C LEU A 127 1.93 -6.72 -10.59
N GLY A 128 0.83 -7.42 -10.28
CA GLY A 128 0.82 -8.77 -9.73
C GLY A 128 0.74 -8.85 -8.21
N PHE A 129 0.34 -7.76 -7.55
CA PHE A 129 0.01 -7.81 -6.11
C PHE A 129 -1.35 -8.49 -5.89
N ASP A 130 -1.47 -9.23 -4.80
CA ASP A 130 -2.76 -9.45 -4.17
C ASP A 130 -3.04 -8.29 -3.22
N VAL A 131 -4.19 -7.62 -3.39
CA VAL A 131 -4.46 -6.32 -2.77
C VAL A 131 -5.80 -6.36 -2.05
N GLY A 132 -5.76 -6.23 -0.73
CA GLY A 132 -6.92 -5.88 0.08
C GLY A 132 -7.05 -4.36 0.16
N ALA A 133 -7.87 -3.75 -0.69
CA ALA A 133 -8.06 -2.30 -0.69
C ALA A 133 -9.44 -1.90 -0.17
N SER A 134 -9.50 -0.83 0.65
CA SER A 134 -10.75 -0.14 0.98
C SER A 134 -10.60 1.36 0.80
N VAL A 135 -11.66 2.01 0.31
CA VAL A 135 -11.75 3.48 0.19
C VAL A 135 -12.84 3.94 1.14
N ARG A 136 -12.50 4.79 2.10
CA ARG A 136 -13.39 5.14 3.21
C ARG A 136 -13.20 6.59 3.65
N THR A 137 -14.22 7.14 4.27
CA THR A 137 -14.10 8.29 5.18
C THR A 137 -13.71 7.82 6.59
N VAL A 138 -13.35 8.76 7.48
CA VAL A 138 -13.14 8.41 8.90
C VAL A 138 -14.43 7.87 9.54
N GLY A 139 -15.60 8.38 9.12
CA GLY A 139 -16.90 7.88 9.57
C GLY A 139 -17.11 6.41 9.20
N ASP A 140 -16.86 6.05 7.94
CA ASP A 140 -17.00 4.66 7.48
C ASP A 140 -16.02 3.70 8.18
N CYS A 141 -14.85 4.17 8.58
CA CYS A 141 -13.89 3.41 9.37
C CYS A 141 -14.39 3.15 10.80
N VAL A 142 -15.05 4.14 11.40
CA VAL A 142 -15.66 4.00 12.72
C VAL A 142 -16.82 3.01 12.67
N ASP A 143 -17.72 3.19 11.70
CA ASP A 143 -18.89 2.32 11.59
C ASP A 143 -18.48 0.86 11.34
N ALA A 144 -17.58 0.63 10.37
CA ALA A 144 -17.08 -0.72 10.09
C ALA A 144 -16.26 -1.31 11.24
N GLY A 145 -15.50 -0.48 11.96
CA GLY A 145 -14.77 -0.91 13.15
C GLY A 145 -15.71 -1.35 14.27
N LEU A 146 -16.84 -0.65 14.48
CA LEU A 146 -17.85 -1.02 15.48
C LEU A 146 -18.62 -2.29 15.11
N GLU A 147 -18.81 -2.54 13.82
CA GLU A 147 -19.49 -3.72 13.31
C GLU A 147 -18.62 -4.99 13.37
N ASP A 148 -17.29 -4.86 13.21
CA ASP A 148 -16.36 -5.99 13.15
C ASP A 148 -15.03 -5.68 13.85
N VAL A 149 -14.75 -6.45 14.92
CA VAL A 149 -13.51 -6.37 15.68
C VAL A 149 -12.26 -6.66 14.85
N THR A 150 -12.38 -7.45 13.78
CA THR A 150 -11.27 -7.72 12.86
C THR A 150 -10.89 -6.46 12.10
N THR A 151 -11.89 -5.75 11.57
CA THR A 151 -11.71 -4.44 10.93
C THR A 151 -11.12 -3.42 11.91
N ALA A 152 -11.63 -3.35 13.14
CA ALA A 152 -11.04 -2.48 14.17
C ALA A 152 -9.56 -2.82 14.41
N THR A 153 -9.23 -4.10 14.60
CA THR A 153 -7.85 -4.55 14.82
C THR A 153 -6.94 -4.18 13.64
N ASN A 154 -7.41 -4.35 12.40
CA ASN A 154 -6.64 -3.94 11.22
C ASN A 154 -6.37 -2.43 11.19
N ILE A 155 -7.35 -1.59 11.57
CA ILE A 155 -7.17 -0.13 11.69
C ILE A 155 -6.23 0.22 12.85
N LEU A 156 -6.24 -0.55 13.94
CA LEU A 156 -5.35 -0.33 15.09
C LEU A 156 -3.88 -0.55 14.68
N GLU A 157 -3.66 -1.48 13.76
CA GLU A 157 -2.36 -1.84 13.21
C GLU A 157 -1.94 -0.94 12.03
N SER A 158 -2.63 0.19 11.84
CA SER A 158 -2.41 1.07 10.70
C SER A 158 -1.08 1.82 10.74
N ARG A 159 -0.50 2.04 9.56
CA ARG A 159 0.73 2.82 9.36
C ARG A 159 0.62 3.68 8.11
N TRP A 160 0.84 4.97 8.29
CA TRP A 160 0.85 5.91 7.17
C TRP A 160 1.96 5.59 6.17
N ILE A 161 1.60 5.56 4.88
CA ILE A 161 2.54 5.44 3.76
C ILE A 161 2.76 6.82 3.15
N THR A 162 1.71 7.47 2.62
CA THR A 162 1.80 8.74 1.88
C THR A 162 0.47 9.48 1.80
N GLY A 163 0.45 10.65 1.15
CA GLY A 163 -0.74 11.49 1.02
C GLY A 163 -0.92 12.43 2.20
N ASP A 164 -2.15 12.84 2.47
CA ASP A 164 -2.44 13.78 3.55
C ASP A 164 -2.26 13.14 4.94
N TYR A 165 -1.27 13.62 5.68
CA TYR A 165 -0.97 13.11 7.03
C TYR A 165 -2.04 13.49 8.06
N HIS A 166 -2.69 14.65 7.94
CA HIS A 166 -3.71 15.09 8.90
C HIS A 166 -4.96 14.19 8.85
N ARG A 167 -5.26 13.59 7.70
CA ARG A 167 -6.30 12.57 7.60
C ARG A 167 -5.92 11.30 8.36
N PHE A 168 -4.67 10.86 8.26
CA PHE A 168 -4.19 9.72 9.05
C PHE A 168 -4.25 10.04 10.56
N GLU A 169 -3.85 11.24 10.99
CA GLU A 169 -4.01 11.68 12.37
C GLU A 169 -5.48 11.63 12.82
N SER A 170 -6.40 12.07 11.95
CA SER A 170 -7.85 12.02 12.22
C SER A 170 -8.37 10.60 12.39
N LEU A 171 -7.85 9.64 11.61
CA LEU A 171 -8.13 8.23 11.82
C LEU A 171 -7.59 7.74 13.17
N GLN A 172 -6.38 8.12 13.57
CA GLN A 172 -5.81 7.70 14.85
C GLN A 172 -6.60 8.23 16.07
N MET A 173 -7.26 9.38 15.93
CA MET A 173 -8.08 9.96 16.99
C MET A 173 -9.31 9.11 17.34
N ILE A 174 -9.74 8.16 16.50
CA ILE A 174 -10.90 7.30 16.78
C ILE A 174 -10.69 6.46 18.05
N TRP A 175 -9.44 6.06 18.34
CA TRP A 175 -9.07 5.23 19.50
C TRP A 175 -9.22 5.97 20.84
N GLY A 176 -9.31 7.30 20.81
CA GLY A 176 -9.58 8.11 21.99
C GLY A 176 -11.08 8.33 22.27
N ARG A 177 -11.97 7.87 21.38
CA ARG A 177 -13.40 8.06 21.54
C ARG A 177 -13.97 7.10 22.57
N GLN A 178 -14.89 7.58 23.40
CA GLN A 178 -15.55 6.74 24.42
C GLN A 178 -16.56 5.75 23.83
N ASP A 179 -17.02 6.00 22.60
CA ASP A 179 -17.99 5.18 21.88
C ASP A 179 -17.34 4.22 20.87
N PHE A 180 -16.01 4.10 20.85
CA PHE A 180 -15.27 3.23 19.93
C PHE A 180 -14.45 2.20 20.71
N TRP A 181 -15.00 0.98 20.84
CA TRP A 181 -14.41 -0.18 21.56
C TRP A 181 -13.92 0.13 22.99
N LEU A 182 -14.82 0.07 23.97
CA LEU A 182 -14.41 0.01 25.38
C LEU A 182 -13.58 -1.26 25.63
N SER A 183 -12.58 -1.18 26.50
CA SER A 183 -11.71 -2.34 26.78
C SER A 183 -12.50 -3.58 27.22
N SER A 184 -13.62 -3.40 27.95
CA SER A 184 -14.50 -4.50 28.35
C SER A 184 -15.12 -5.25 27.17
N ASP A 185 -15.48 -4.52 26.13
CA ASP A 185 -16.23 -5.03 24.99
C ASP A 185 -15.25 -5.72 24.02
N PHE A 186 -14.04 -5.15 23.88
CA PHE A 186 -12.96 -5.76 23.12
C PHE A 186 -12.55 -7.15 23.64
N PHE A 187 -12.45 -7.32 24.97
CA PHE A 187 -12.08 -8.63 25.55
C PHE A 187 -13.21 -9.68 25.51
N GLN A 188 -14.43 -9.30 25.12
CA GLN A 188 -15.58 -10.19 25.03
C GLN A 188 -15.96 -10.58 23.59
N ALA A 189 -15.39 -9.89 22.59
CA ALA A 189 -15.64 -10.10 21.16
C ALA A 189 -14.94 -11.33 20.59
#